data_AF-A0A6J6QE19-F1
#
_entry.id   AF-A0A6J6QE19-F1
#
_cell.length_a   1.000
_cell.length_b   1.000
_cell.length_c   1.000
_cell.angle_alpha   90.00
_cell.angle_beta   90.00
_cell.angle_gamma   90.00
#
_symmetry.space_group_name_H-M   'P 1'
#
loop_
_entity.id
_entity.type
_entity.pdbx_description
1 polymer ?
#
loop_
_entity_poly.entity_id
_entity_poly.type
_entity_poly.pdbx_seq_one_letter_code
_entity_poly.pdbx_strand_id
1 'polypeptide(L)'
;MKFAAGVDVGGTKCLAVLLDEGGNVVSQARIPTPHADVLANSIVDLVQSLGAFESLGVGVPGLITSGGVVRSSPNMPSAIELPLREQLEARLNKRSG
;
A
#
# COMPACT_ATOMS: atom_id res chain seq x y z
N MET A 1 16.76 10.21 10.92
CA MET A 1 15.92 9.03 11.19
C MET A 1 15.19 8.69 9.91
N LYS A 2 15.43 7.50 9.40
CA LYS A 2 14.76 6.95 8.23
C LYS A 2 13.52 6.21 8.70
N PHE A 3 12.38 6.53 8.10
CA PHE A 3 11.14 5.80 8.36
C PHE A 3 10.74 4.98 7.14
N ALA A 4 10.13 3.82 7.38
CA ALA A 4 9.54 2.99 6.36
C ALA A 4 8.03 2.92 6.58
N ALA A 5 7.24 3.04 5.51
CA ALA A 5 5.82 2.78 5.54
C ALA A 5 5.53 1.35 5.08
N GLY A 6 4.57 0.69 5.72
CA GLY A 6 4.05 -0.61 5.31
C GLY A 6 2.53 -0.55 5.22
N VAL A 7 1.95 -1.17 4.19
CA VAL A 7 0.50 -1.29 4.02
C VAL A 7 0.10 -2.73 3.79
N ASP A 8 -0.85 -3.22 4.56
CA ASP A 8 -1.51 -4.51 4.39
C ASP A 8 -2.95 -4.28 3.92
N VAL A 9 -3.23 -4.64 2.67
CA VAL A 9 -4.55 -4.52 2.04
C VAL A 9 -5.30 -5.83 2.22
N GLY A 10 -6.24 -5.92 3.15
CA GLY A 10 -7.12 -7.08 3.29
C GLY A 10 -8.35 -7.01 2.41
N GLY A 11 -9.26 -7.99 2.54
CA GLY A 11 -10.57 -7.95 1.88
C GLY A 11 -11.60 -7.01 2.51
N THR A 12 -11.35 -6.55 3.74
CA THR A 12 -12.28 -5.69 4.48
C THR A 12 -11.64 -4.40 4.99
N LYS A 13 -10.33 -4.42 5.27
CA LYS A 13 -9.60 -3.27 5.77
C LYS A 13 -8.22 -3.17 5.14
N CYS A 14 -7.72 -1.95 5.00
CA CYS A 14 -6.31 -1.65 4.78
C CYS A 14 -5.70 -1.14 6.09
N LEU A 15 -4.56 -1.69 6.50
CA LEU A 15 -3.78 -1.24 7.66
C LEU A 15 -2.46 -0.65 7.17
N ALA A 16 -2.15 0.58 7.58
CA ALA A 16 -0.85 1.19 7.36
C ALA A 16 -0.10 1.38 8.68
N VAL A 17 1.21 1.20 8.61
CA VAL A 17 2.15 1.43 9.72
C VAL A 17 3.31 2.28 9.24
N LEU A 18 3.83 3.12 10.13
CA LEU A 18 5.09 3.82 9.98
C LEU A 18 6.08 3.21 10.98
N LEU A 19 7.24 2.80 10.48
CA LEU A 19 8.28 2.10 11.23
C LEU A 19 9.53 2.97 11.33
N ASP A 20 10.16 3.00 12.50
CA ASP A 20 11.51 3.56 12.67
C ASP A 20 12.61 2.57 12.20
N GLU A 21 13.88 2.99 12.29
CA GLU A 21 15.04 2.16 11.91
C GLU A 21 15.20 0.89 12.77
N GLY A 22 14.61 0.86 13.97
CA GLY A 22 14.59 -0.31 14.85
C GLY A 22 13.43 -1.28 14.55
N GLY A 23 12.56 -0.94 13.59
CA GLY A 23 11.35 -1.70 13.29
C GLY A 23 10.21 -1.46 14.27
N ASN A 24 10.27 -0.42 15.10
CA ASN A 24 9.18 -0.08 16.02
C ASN A 24 8.09 0.69 15.27
N VAL A 25 6.83 0.36 15.56
CA VAL A 25 5.68 1.11 15.03
C VAL A 25 5.60 2.46 15.74
N VAL A 26 5.84 3.53 14.98
CA VAL A 26 5.73 4.92 15.49
C VAL A 26 4.35 5.53 15.25
N SER A 27 3.64 5.07 14.22
CA SER A 27 2.28 5.49 13.90
C SER A 27 1.56 4.42 13.10
N GLN A 28 0.23 4.36 13.19
CA GLN A 28 -0.59 3.45 12.40
C GLN A 28 -1.98 4.03 12.15
N ALA A 29 -2.58 3.66 11.02
CA ALA A 29 -3.94 4.01 10.66
C ALA A 29 -4.59 2.90 9.85
N ARG A 30 -5.92 2.86 9.84
CA ARG A 30 -6.67 1.89 9.04
C ARG A 30 -7.88 2.52 8.40
N ILE A 31 -8.25 2.00 7.23
CA ILE A 31 -9.47 2.34 6.50
C ILE A 31 -10.17 1.06 6.03
N PRO A 32 -11.47 1.09 5.71
CA PRO A 32 -12.09 0.02 4.94
C PRO A 32 -11.35 -0.22 3.61
N THR A 33 -11.36 -1.46 3.11
CA THR A 33 -10.73 -1.76 1.81
C THR A 33 -11.43 -0.94 0.72
N PRO A 34 -10.70 -0.05 0.02
CA PRO A 34 -11.27 0.75 -1.05
C PRO A 34 -11.50 -0.10 -2.30
N HIS A 35 -12.30 0.42 -3.22
CA HIS A 35 -12.41 -0.17 -4.55
C HIS A 35 -11.08 -0.05 -5.32
N ALA A 36 -10.88 -0.96 -6.28
CA ALA A 36 -9.61 -1.11 -7.00
C ALA A 36 -9.20 0.16 -7.77
N ASP A 37 -10.17 0.91 -8.29
CA ASP A 37 -9.99 2.16 -9.05
C ASP A 37 -9.43 3.30 -8.20
N VAL A 38 -9.74 3.33 -6.90
CA VAL A 38 -9.26 4.35 -5.96
C VAL A 38 -8.24 3.81 -4.95
N LEU A 39 -7.83 2.54 -5.06
CA LEU A 39 -6.92 1.88 -4.12
C LEU A 39 -5.59 2.61 -3.99
N ALA A 40 -4.94 2.95 -5.11
CA ALA A 40 -3.65 3.61 -5.08
C ALA A 40 -3.71 4.99 -4.39
N ASN A 41 -4.74 5.80 -4.69
CA ASN A 41 -4.94 7.09 -4.02
C ASN A 41 -5.16 6.90 -2.52
N SER A 42 -6.03 5.96 -2.15
CA SER A 42 -6.36 5.68 -0.74
C SER A 42 -5.14 5.22 0.05
N ILE A 43 -4.26 4.41 -0.56
CA ILE A 43 -2.99 4.00 0.05
C ILE A 43 -2.09 5.21 0.28
N VAL A 44 -1.94 6.09 -0.72
CA VAL A 44 -1.11 7.29 -0.65
C VAL A 44 -1.58 8.20 0.49
N ASP A 45 -2.87 8.52 0.52
CA ASP A 45 -3.45 9.38 1.56
C ASP A 45 -3.24 8.77 2.96
N LEU A 46 -3.44 7.45 3.07
CA LEU A 46 -3.26 6.73 4.32
C LEU A 46 -1.82 6.80 4.83
N VAL A 47 -0.82 6.51 4.00
CA VAL A 47 0.58 6.51 4.44
C VAL A 47 1.11 7.93 4.68
N GLN A 48 0.67 8.91 3.90
CA GLN A 48 1.03 10.31 4.13
C GLN A 48 0.44 10.85 5.43
N SER A 49 -0.73 10.36 5.86
CA SER A 49 -1.32 10.72 7.16
C SER A 49 -0.50 10.25 8.36
N LEU A 50 0.38 9.25 8.18
CA LEU A 50 1.24 8.74 9.25
C LEU A 50 2.51 9.57 9.46
N GLY A 51 2.97 10.25 8.41
CA GLY A 51 4.20 11.05 8.42
C GLY A 51 5.10 10.80 7.20
N ALA A 52 6.27 11.42 7.19
CA ALA A 52 7.25 11.25 6.13
C ALA A 52 7.96 9.88 6.20
N PHE A 53 8.19 9.26 5.05
CA PHE A 53 8.89 7.98 4.92
C PHE A 53 9.81 7.96 3.68
N GLU A 54 10.80 7.07 3.69
CA GLU A 54 11.74 6.87 2.59
C GLU A 54 11.32 5.76 1.63
N SER A 55 10.71 4.70 2.17
CA SER A 55 10.28 3.51 1.42
C SER A 55 8.85 3.11 1.80
N LEU A 56 8.17 2.45 0.86
CA LEU A 56 6.83 1.90 1.04
C LEU A 56 6.83 0.43 0.63
N GLY A 57 6.40 -0.47 1.52
CA GLY A 57 6.03 -1.85 1.17
C GLY A 57 4.51 -2.02 1.16
N VAL A 58 3.98 -2.74 0.17
CA VAL A 58 2.53 -2.99 0.06
C VAL A 58 2.24 -4.48 -0.12
N GLY A 59 1.51 -5.06 0.83
CA GLY A 59 0.93 -6.39 0.73
C GLY A 59 -0.51 -6.31 0.22
N VAL A 60 -0.81 -7.07 -0.83
CA VAL A 60 -2.18 -7.22 -1.37
C VAL A 60 -2.47 -8.71 -1.59
N PRO A 61 -3.69 -9.21 -1.34
CA PRO A 61 -4.06 -10.58 -1.63
C PRO A 61 -4.26 -10.77 -3.13
N GLY A 62 -3.86 -11.92 -3.64
CA GLY A 62 -4.14 -12.33 -5.01
C GLY A 62 -2.91 -12.80 -5.77
N LEU A 63 -3.08 -12.93 -7.09
CA LEU A 63 -2.00 -13.24 -8.01
C LEU A 63 -1.30 -11.95 -8.40
N ILE A 64 -0.07 -11.76 -7.92
CA ILE A 64 0.72 -10.54 -8.16
C ILE A 64 1.95 -10.89 -8.98
N THR A 65 2.23 -10.10 -10.01
CA THR A 65 3.46 -10.23 -10.79
C THR A 65 4.67 -9.67 -10.04
N SER A 66 5.88 -10.04 -10.47
CA SER A 66 7.11 -9.39 -9.97
C SER A 66 7.14 -7.87 -10.20
N GLY A 67 6.42 -7.38 -11.21
CA GLY A 67 6.24 -5.95 -11.47
C GLY A 67 5.22 -5.27 -10.54
N GLY A 68 4.58 -5.98 -9.63
CA GLY A 68 3.56 -5.43 -8.73
C GLY A 68 2.21 -5.14 -9.42
N VAL A 69 1.90 -5.89 -10.49
CA VAL A 69 0.56 -5.89 -11.10
C VAL A 69 -0.29 -6.94 -10.40
N VAL A 70 -1.44 -6.54 -9.86
CA VAL A 70 -2.44 -7.46 -9.31
C VAL A 70 -3.26 -8.00 -10.48
N ARG A 71 -2.96 -9.23 -10.91
CA ARG A 71 -3.65 -9.90 -12.03
C ARG A 71 -5.11 -10.19 -11.67
N SER A 72 -5.32 -10.70 -10.47
CA SER A 72 -6.64 -10.95 -9.88
C SER A 72 -6.54 -11.06 -8.35
N SER A 73 -7.60 -10.71 -7.65
CA SER A 73 -7.71 -10.89 -6.20
C SER A 73 -9.06 -11.47 -5.80
N PRO A 74 -9.11 -12.60 -5.06
CA PRO A 74 -10.38 -13.16 -4.59
C PRO A 74 -11.08 -12.23 -3.58
N ASN A 75 -10.29 -11.45 -2.84
CA ASN A 75 -10.78 -10.53 -1.81
C ASN A 75 -11.11 -9.15 -2.38
N MET A 76 -10.77 -8.89 -3.64
CA MET A 76 -11.07 -7.65 -4.34
C MET A 76 -11.37 -7.96 -5.81
N PRO A 77 -12.59 -8.46 -6.13
CA PRO A 77 -12.93 -8.93 -7.48
C PRO A 77 -12.79 -7.86 -8.57
N SER A 78 -12.84 -6.58 -8.20
CA SER A 78 -12.61 -5.46 -9.12
C SER A 78 -11.13 -5.23 -9.48
N ALA A 79 -10.19 -5.82 -8.73
CA ALA A 79 -8.76 -5.70 -9.02
C ALA A 79 -8.34 -6.75 -10.05
N ILE A 80 -8.46 -6.38 -11.33
CA ILE A 80 -8.06 -7.18 -12.48
C ILE A 80 -7.04 -6.38 -13.27
N GLU A 81 -5.88 -6.98 -13.53
CA GLU A 81 -4.79 -6.32 -14.26
C GLU A 81 -4.42 -4.93 -13.71
N LEU A 82 -4.47 -4.75 -12.38
CA LEU A 82 -4.25 -3.47 -11.72
C LEU A 82 -2.74 -3.22 -11.52
N PRO A 83 -2.12 -2.24 -12.21
CA PRO A 83 -0.68 -1.96 -12.09
C PRO A 83 -0.37 -1.14 -10.83
N LEU A 84 -0.61 -1.72 -9.65
CA LEU A 84 -0.60 -0.99 -8.38
C LEU A 84 0.76 -0.36 -8.07
N ARG A 85 1.87 -1.08 -8.28
CA ARG A 85 3.23 -0.55 -8.06
C ARG A 85 3.46 0.72 -8.88
N GLU A 86 3.23 0.66 -10.18
CA GLU A 86 3.38 1.81 -11.08
C GLU A 86 2.52 3.00 -10.63
N GLN A 87 1.26 2.73 -10.27
CA GLN A 87 0.35 3.77 -9.79
C GLN A 87 0.86 4.45 -8.50
N LEU A 88 1.42 3.69 -7.55
CA LEU A 88 1.96 4.22 -6.31
C LEU A 88 3.26 5.00 -6.54
N GLU A 89 4.17 4.47 -7.36
CA GLU A 89 5.45 5.14 -7.67
C GLU A 89 5.21 6.47 -8.38
N ALA A 90 4.27 6.53 -9.33
CA ALA A 90 3.87 7.75 -10.02
C ALA A 90 3.32 8.83 -9.08
N ARG A 91 2.69 8.44 -7.97
CA ARG A 91 2.06 9.37 -7.01
C ARG A 91 3.00 9.82 -5.89
N LEU A 92 3.88 8.93 -5.44
CA LEU A 92 4.77 9.19 -4.30
C LEU A 92 6.14 9.71 -4.70
N ASN A 93 6.52 9.58 -5.97
CA ASN A 93 7.89 9.81 -6.44
C ASN A 93 8.92 9.05 -5.58
N LYS A 94 8.56 7.83 -5.17
CA LYS A 94 9.34 6.91 -4.33
C LYS A 94 9.17 5.51 -4.87
N ARG A 95 10.21 4.66 -4.71
CA ARG A 95 10.12 3.24 -5.03
C ARG A 95 9.20 2.55 -4.04
N SER A 96 8.31 1.69 -4.54
CA SER A 96 7.53 0.78 -3.69
C SER A 96 8.06 -0.64 -3.84
N GLY A 97 8.11 -1.37 -2.72
CA GLY A 97 8.61 -2.75 -2.61
C GLY A 97 7.50 -3.77 -2.77
#